data_AF-A0A950X4K5-F1
#
_entry.id   AF-A0A950X4K5-F1
#
_cell.length_a   1.000
_cell.length_b   1.000
_cell.length_c   1.000
_cell.angle_alpha   90.00
_cell.angle_beta   90.00
_cell.angle_gamma   90.00
#
_symmetry.space_group_name_H-M   'P 1'
#
loop_
_entity.id
_entity.type
_entity.pdbx_description
1 polymer ?
#
loop_
_entity_poly.entity_id
_entity_poly.type
_entity_poly.pdbx_seq_one_letter_code
_entity_poly.pdbx_strand_id
1 'polypeptide(L)'
;MWKSLLVIYRQVDVTVRTWLLRTRFVHTLSEGEVDDATESFRQFPGLVSELTQGLAAIKPEIVSADRPLTSLTPMGQGKYWPSPADTRPELDALAPVGRYASIFVLWPQNNLETGRTIQSAGWGLALAASDWSNQATYVTVANAESAIWKVPRIGEVWLHEWLHGVCAFYARLGYTMPSGDADGGERHGYKRSPENGWTEYYRDLMSGNVVESGCRVGIPLDAWRGPNSPEAGLDDK
;
A
#
# COMPACT_ATOMS: atom_id res chain seq x y z
N MET A 1 10.52 -14.01 1.06
CA MET A 1 10.95 -12.68 0.58
C MET A 1 9.93 -12.13 -0.39
N TRP A 2 9.38 -10.93 -0.16
CA TRP A 2 8.43 -10.23 -1.01
C TRP A 2 9.15 -9.25 -1.94
N LYS A 3 9.17 -9.53 -3.24
CA LYS A 3 9.66 -8.56 -4.25
C LYS A 3 8.61 -7.48 -4.43
N SER A 4 9.00 -6.23 -4.22
CA SER A 4 8.07 -5.09 -4.20
C SER A 4 8.53 -3.98 -5.13
N LEU A 5 7.65 -3.49 -6.00
CA LEU A 5 7.91 -2.36 -6.89
C LEU A 5 7.16 -1.12 -6.40
N LEU A 6 7.85 0.01 -6.23
CA LEU A 6 7.22 1.34 -6.11
C LEU A 6 7.34 2.06 -7.45
N VAL A 7 6.20 2.41 -8.05
CA VAL A 7 6.10 3.28 -9.23
C VAL A 7 5.73 4.69 -8.77
N ILE A 8 6.56 5.66 -9.11
CA ILE A 8 6.37 7.07 -8.77
C ILE A 8 5.83 7.82 -9.97
N TYR A 9 4.59 8.31 -9.89
CA TYR A 9 4.08 9.29 -10.83
C TYR A 9 4.41 10.68 -10.32
N ARG A 10 5.36 11.34 -11.01
CA ARG A 10 5.72 12.72 -10.68
C ARG A 10 4.64 13.71 -11.10
N GLN A 11 3.82 13.39 -12.10
CA GLN A 11 2.84 14.31 -12.66
C GLN A 11 1.48 13.63 -12.81
N VAL A 12 0.43 14.42 -12.64
CA VAL A 12 -0.95 14.09 -12.95
C VAL A 12 -1.54 15.17 -13.85
N ASP A 13 -2.34 14.77 -14.84
CA ASP A 13 -3.16 15.66 -15.67
C ASP A 13 -4.47 14.96 -15.99
N VAL A 14 -5.47 15.20 -15.15
CA VAL A 14 -6.74 14.47 -15.18
C VAL A 14 -7.91 15.42 -15.19
N THR A 15 -9.03 14.97 -15.73
CA THR A 15 -10.32 15.64 -15.56
C THR A 15 -11.18 14.80 -14.62
N VAL A 16 -11.40 15.32 -13.41
CA VAL A 16 -12.27 14.69 -12.42
C VAL A 16 -13.67 15.30 -12.50
N ARG A 17 -14.69 14.47 -12.36
CA ARG A 17 -16.09 14.89 -12.33
C ARG A 17 -16.61 14.85 -10.90
N THR A 18 -17.08 15.99 -10.41
CA THR A 18 -17.94 16.07 -9.23
C THR A 18 -19.40 16.09 -9.68
N TRP A 19 -20.35 16.07 -8.73
CA TRP A 19 -21.78 16.03 -9.05
C TRP A 19 -22.24 17.20 -9.96
N LEU A 20 -21.55 18.35 -9.89
CA LEU A 20 -21.94 19.57 -10.62
C LEU A 20 -20.93 20.00 -11.69
N LEU A 21 -19.66 19.58 -11.64
CA LEU A 21 -18.61 20.15 -12.48
C LEU A 21 -17.60 19.10 -12.96
N ARG A 22 -17.02 19.36 -14.14
CA ARG A 22 -15.78 18.71 -14.59
C ARG A 22 -14.63 19.69 -14.32
N THR A 23 -13.67 19.27 -13.53
CA THR A 23 -12.52 20.09 -13.15
C THR A 23 -11.25 19.41 -13.62
N ARG A 24 -10.45 20.12 -14.42
CA ARG A 24 -9.09 19.68 -14.73
C ARG A 24 -8.19 19.90 -13.51
N PHE A 25 -7.45 18.88 -13.15
CA PHE A 25 -6.44 18.90 -12.11
C PHE A 25 -5.11 18.52 -12.73
N VAL A 26 -4.15 19.45 -12.64
CA VAL A 26 -2.78 19.25 -13.11
C VAL A 26 -1.86 19.59 -11.96
N HIS A 27 -0.95 18.69 -11.66
CA HIS A 27 0.05 18.90 -10.61
C HIS A 27 1.28 18.04 -10.87
N THR A 28 2.44 18.58 -10.48
CA THR A 28 3.73 17.90 -10.52
C THR A 28 4.31 17.95 -9.12
N LEU A 29 4.69 16.79 -8.59
CA LEU A 29 5.38 16.68 -7.31
C LEU A 29 6.73 17.37 -7.37
N SER A 30 7.02 18.16 -6.34
CA SER A 30 8.37 18.66 -6.08
C SER A 30 9.34 17.51 -5.80
N GLU A 31 10.64 17.78 -5.90
CA GLU A 31 11.67 16.80 -5.49
C GLU A 31 11.51 16.41 -4.02
N GLY A 32 11.26 17.39 -3.13
CA GLY A 32 11.06 17.13 -1.71
C GLY A 32 9.88 16.18 -1.42
N GLU A 33 8.74 16.35 -2.10
CA GLU A 33 7.60 15.43 -1.94
C GLU A 33 7.93 14.00 -2.38
N VAL A 34 8.69 13.85 -3.47
CA VAL A 34 9.14 12.54 -3.95
C VAL A 34 10.15 11.94 -2.97
N ASP A 35 11.10 12.73 -2.48
CA ASP A 35 12.15 12.29 -1.58
C ASP A 35 11.58 11.86 -0.23
N ASP A 36 10.67 12.63 0.37
CA ASP A 36 10.05 12.29 1.65
C ASP A 36 9.24 10.98 1.55
N ALA A 37 8.46 10.81 0.48
CA ALA A 37 7.68 9.59 0.24
C ALA A 37 8.59 8.38 0.00
N THR A 38 9.63 8.55 -0.81
CA THR A 38 10.59 7.50 -1.15
C THR A 38 11.43 7.09 0.06
N GLU A 39 11.86 8.06 0.87
CA GLU A 39 12.56 7.79 2.12
C GLU A 39 11.65 7.01 3.08
N SER A 40 10.39 7.42 3.22
CA SER A 40 9.42 6.67 4.01
C SER A 40 9.25 5.22 3.51
N PHE A 41 9.17 5.03 2.19
CA PHE A 41 9.08 3.69 1.58
C PHE A 41 10.33 2.84 1.84
N ARG A 42 11.52 3.42 1.85
CA ARG A 42 12.78 2.70 2.15
C ARG A 42 12.85 2.18 3.59
N GLN A 43 12.14 2.81 4.53
CA GLN A 43 12.11 2.36 5.93
C GLN A 43 11.12 1.22 6.18
N PHE A 44 10.06 1.12 5.38
CA PHE A 44 9.02 0.09 5.51
C PHE A 44 9.55 -1.36 5.56
N PRO A 45 10.52 -1.80 4.72
CA PRO A 45 11.14 -3.11 4.83
C PRO A 45 11.69 -3.44 6.23
N GLY A 46 12.25 -2.45 6.93
CA GLY A 46 12.74 -2.60 8.30
C GLY A 46 11.62 -2.91 9.29
N LEU A 47 10.46 -2.26 9.13
CA LEU A 47 9.27 -2.54 9.94
C LEU A 47 8.77 -3.96 9.73
N VAL A 48 8.69 -4.45 8.49
CA VAL A 48 8.27 -5.83 8.19
C VAL A 48 9.19 -6.84 8.87
N SER A 49 10.50 -6.64 8.74
CA SER A 49 11.49 -7.51 9.38
C SER A 49 11.36 -7.47 10.91
N GLU A 50 11.21 -6.29 11.51
CA GLU A 50 11.04 -6.16 12.96
C GLU A 50 9.80 -6.91 13.46
N LEU A 51 8.64 -6.64 12.85
CA LEU A 51 7.35 -7.13 13.33
C LEU A 51 7.16 -8.63 13.10
N THR A 52 7.93 -9.22 12.18
CA THR A 52 7.95 -10.66 11.92
C THR A 52 9.16 -11.38 12.51
N GLN A 53 9.99 -10.72 13.33
CA GLN A 53 11.22 -11.30 13.89
C GLN A 53 12.18 -11.83 12.79
N GLY A 54 12.26 -11.12 11.67
CA GLY A 54 13.11 -11.44 10.53
C GLY A 54 12.57 -12.54 9.61
N LEU A 55 11.34 -13.02 9.84
CA LEU A 55 10.77 -14.12 9.07
C LEU A 55 10.17 -13.67 7.74
N ALA A 56 9.78 -12.41 7.63
CA ALA A 56 9.46 -11.77 6.38
C ALA A 56 10.53 -10.72 6.02
N ALA A 57 10.80 -10.61 4.73
CA ALA A 57 11.71 -9.61 4.17
C ALA A 57 11.10 -9.03 2.91
N ILE A 58 11.26 -7.71 2.72
CA ILE A 58 10.88 -7.00 1.50
C ILE A 58 12.14 -6.73 0.69
N LYS A 59 12.08 -6.97 -0.63
CA LYS A 59 13.10 -6.54 -1.58
C LYS A 59 12.50 -5.41 -2.44
N PRO A 60 12.76 -4.14 -2.10
CA PRO A 60 12.17 -3.01 -2.80
C PRO A 60 12.94 -2.69 -4.09
N GLU A 61 12.18 -2.27 -5.11
CA GLU A 61 12.65 -1.59 -6.31
C GLU A 61 11.82 -0.32 -6.48
N ILE A 62 12.44 0.78 -6.88
CA ILE A 62 11.79 2.09 -6.98
C ILE A 62 12.07 2.65 -8.37
N VAL A 63 11.01 2.98 -9.10
CA VAL A 63 11.07 3.50 -10.47
C VAL A 63 10.15 4.72 -10.59
N SER A 64 10.58 5.73 -11.35
CA SER A 64 9.69 6.81 -11.78
C SER A 64 9.01 6.45 -13.09
N ALA A 65 7.71 6.69 -13.19
CA ALA A 65 7.00 6.59 -14.45
C ALA A 65 7.44 7.72 -15.40
N ASP A 66 7.67 7.38 -16.68
CA ASP A 66 8.10 8.35 -17.70
C ASP A 66 6.96 9.27 -18.19
N ARG A 67 5.72 8.96 -17.80
CA ARG A 67 4.51 9.69 -18.22
C ARG A 67 3.71 10.21 -17.02
N PRO A 68 2.88 11.23 -17.22
CA PRO A 68 1.88 11.61 -16.22
C PRO A 68 0.79 10.54 -16.08
N LEU A 69 0.18 10.49 -14.89
CA LEU A 69 -1.14 9.89 -14.68
C LEU A 69 -2.19 10.74 -15.39
N THR A 70 -2.84 10.18 -16.42
CA THR A 70 -3.80 10.90 -17.28
C THR A 70 -5.24 10.43 -17.09
N SER A 71 -5.45 9.39 -16.29
CA SER A 71 -6.77 8.89 -15.89
C SER A 71 -6.77 8.50 -14.42
N LEU A 72 -7.96 8.50 -13.82
CA LEU A 72 -8.22 7.92 -12.51
C LEU A 72 -9.56 7.20 -12.56
N THR A 73 -9.64 6.07 -11.86
CA THR A 73 -10.87 5.29 -11.78
C THR A 73 -11.82 5.88 -10.75
N PRO A 74 -13.10 6.11 -11.08
CA PRO A 74 -14.10 6.57 -10.12
C PRO A 74 -14.40 5.50 -9.06
N MET A 75 -14.53 5.93 -7.79
CA MET A 75 -14.96 5.08 -6.66
C MET A 75 -16.41 5.36 -6.24
N GLY A 76 -17.13 6.16 -7.01
CA GLY A 76 -18.43 6.72 -6.62
C GLY A 76 -18.29 7.99 -5.77
N GLN A 77 -19.41 8.72 -5.59
CA GLN A 77 -19.48 9.94 -4.77
C GLN A 77 -18.42 11.02 -5.12
N GLY A 78 -17.95 11.07 -6.37
CA GLY A 78 -16.93 12.03 -6.80
C GLY A 78 -15.51 11.71 -6.30
N LYS A 79 -15.27 10.52 -5.76
CA LYS A 79 -13.95 10.03 -5.33
C LYS A 79 -13.24 9.30 -6.47
N TYR A 80 -11.92 9.38 -6.48
CA TYR A 80 -11.05 8.83 -7.53
C TYR A 80 -9.78 8.23 -6.92
N TRP A 81 -9.18 7.27 -7.64
CA TRP A 81 -7.90 6.68 -7.28
C TRP A 81 -7.17 6.15 -8.54
N PRO A 82 -5.84 6.00 -8.51
CA PRO A 82 -5.10 5.41 -9.62
C PRO A 82 -5.18 3.87 -9.53
N SER A 83 -6.19 3.30 -10.17
CA SER A 83 -6.36 1.85 -10.21
C SER A 83 -5.29 1.16 -11.06
N PRO A 84 -5.21 -0.18 -11.04
CA PRO A 84 -4.36 -0.91 -11.98
C PRO A 84 -4.69 -0.69 -13.47
N ALA A 85 -5.87 -0.17 -13.82
CA ALA A 85 -6.18 0.22 -15.20
C ALA A 85 -5.48 1.54 -15.58
N ASP A 86 -5.37 2.48 -14.64
CA ASP A 86 -4.78 3.80 -14.86
C ASP A 86 -3.25 3.74 -14.94
N THR A 87 -2.66 2.72 -14.33
CA THR A 87 -1.21 2.45 -14.29
C THR A 87 -0.79 1.31 -15.22
N ARG A 88 -1.68 0.89 -16.12
CA ARG A 88 -1.51 -0.31 -16.95
C ARG A 88 -0.22 -0.35 -17.77
N PRO A 89 0.19 0.71 -18.49
CA PRO A 89 1.45 0.71 -19.23
C PRO A 89 2.66 0.35 -18.36
N GLU A 90 2.74 0.87 -17.14
CA GLU A 90 3.83 0.60 -16.20
C GLU A 90 3.75 -0.82 -15.65
N LEU A 91 2.55 -1.31 -15.36
CA LEU A 91 2.36 -2.68 -14.90
C LEU A 91 2.78 -3.70 -15.96
N ASP A 92 2.41 -3.48 -17.22
CA ASP A 92 2.77 -4.40 -18.30
C ASP A 92 4.26 -4.36 -18.63
N ALA A 93 4.89 -3.17 -18.57
CA ALA A 93 6.31 -3.00 -18.88
C ALA A 93 7.25 -3.41 -17.73
N LEU A 94 6.91 -3.02 -16.50
CA LEU A 94 7.79 -3.15 -15.33
C LEU A 94 7.45 -4.35 -14.49
N ALA A 95 6.17 -4.69 -14.35
CA ALA A 95 5.66 -5.70 -13.42
C ALA A 95 4.77 -6.77 -14.09
N PRO A 96 5.29 -7.51 -15.10
CA PRO A 96 4.59 -8.66 -15.62
C PRO A 96 4.33 -9.69 -14.50
N VAL A 97 3.32 -10.55 -14.73
CA VAL A 97 2.86 -11.56 -13.76
C VAL A 97 4.04 -12.33 -13.15
N GLY A 98 4.05 -12.42 -11.82
CA GLY A 98 5.05 -13.15 -11.04
C GLY A 98 6.37 -12.42 -10.79
N ARG A 99 6.64 -11.27 -11.43
CA ARG A 99 7.88 -10.51 -11.18
C ARG A 99 7.91 -9.87 -9.79
N TYR A 100 6.77 -9.34 -9.35
CA TYR A 100 6.61 -8.74 -8.02
C TYR A 100 5.41 -9.35 -7.31
N ALA A 101 5.52 -9.48 -5.99
CA ALA A 101 4.43 -9.89 -5.11
C ALA A 101 3.56 -8.69 -4.69
N SER A 102 4.14 -7.50 -4.70
CA SER A 102 3.48 -6.26 -4.31
C SER A 102 3.91 -5.11 -5.20
N ILE A 103 2.93 -4.28 -5.58
CA ILE A 103 3.13 -3.10 -6.38
C ILE A 103 2.56 -1.92 -5.62
N PHE A 104 3.33 -0.85 -5.53
CA PHE A 104 3.03 0.38 -4.84
C PHE A 104 3.05 1.52 -5.84
N VAL A 105 2.21 2.51 -5.62
CA VAL A 105 2.10 3.69 -6.47
C VAL A 105 2.10 4.94 -5.60
N LEU A 106 3.12 5.78 -5.78
CA LEU A 106 3.09 7.16 -5.29
C LEU A 106 2.49 8.04 -6.38
N TRP A 107 1.49 8.87 -6.03
CA TRP A 107 0.82 9.71 -7.01
C TRP A 107 0.48 11.12 -6.49
N PRO A 108 0.37 12.12 -7.39
CA PRO A 108 0.03 13.48 -7.02
C PRO A 108 -1.49 13.62 -6.85
N GLN A 109 -1.96 13.62 -5.60
CA GLN A 109 -3.35 13.87 -5.24
C GLN A 109 -3.55 15.30 -4.73
N ASN A 110 -2.55 15.81 -4.01
CA ASN A 110 -2.61 17.07 -3.28
C ASN A 110 -1.67 18.08 -3.93
N ASN A 111 -2.18 19.23 -4.35
CA ASN A 111 -1.34 20.36 -4.69
C ASN A 111 -1.13 21.17 -3.39
N LEU A 112 -0.02 20.94 -2.70
CA LEU A 112 0.27 21.53 -1.39
C LEU A 112 0.39 23.06 -1.42
N GLU A 113 0.82 23.64 -2.54
CA GLU A 113 0.93 25.09 -2.71
C GLU A 113 -0.44 25.79 -2.76
N THR A 114 -1.42 25.15 -3.40
CA THR A 114 -2.76 25.74 -3.62
C THR A 114 -3.83 25.18 -2.70
N GLY A 115 -3.53 24.11 -1.95
CA GLY A 115 -4.48 23.37 -1.14
C GLY A 115 -5.53 22.59 -1.94
N ARG A 116 -5.43 22.53 -3.28
CA ARG A 116 -6.36 21.76 -4.11
C ARG A 116 -6.06 20.26 -3.99
N THR A 117 -7.09 19.45 -3.82
CA THR A 117 -6.97 18.00 -3.71
C THR A 117 -7.95 17.28 -4.64
N ILE A 118 -7.54 16.14 -5.18
CA ILE A 118 -8.44 15.15 -5.75
C ILE A 118 -9.07 14.37 -4.61
N GLN A 119 -10.40 14.34 -4.55
CA GLN A 119 -11.10 13.54 -3.54
C GLN A 119 -10.83 12.05 -3.78
N SER A 120 -10.39 11.36 -2.73
CA SER A 120 -10.13 9.92 -2.69
C SER A 120 -10.90 9.29 -1.52
N ALA A 121 -10.96 7.96 -1.47
CA ALA A 121 -11.51 7.24 -0.33
C ALA A 121 -10.57 7.20 0.90
N GLY A 122 -9.28 7.46 0.70
CA GLY A 122 -8.26 7.46 1.75
C GLY A 122 -6.97 8.13 1.28
N TRP A 123 -6.01 8.29 2.20
CA TRP A 123 -4.65 8.73 1.86
C TRP A 123 -3.88 7.62 1.14
N GLY A 124 -3.96 6.41 1.68
CA GLY A 124 -3.61 5.18 0.99
C GLY A 124 -4.85 4.36 0.66
N LEU A 125 -4.70 3.48 -0.33
CA LEU A 125 -5.69 2.48 -0.72
C LEU A 125 -4.94 1.21 -1.15
N ALA A 126 -5.55 0.06 -0.89
CA ALA A 126 -4.95 -1.22 -1.21
C ALA A 126 -5.96 -2.21 -1.82
N LEU A 127 -5.43 -3.14 -2.59
CA LEU A 127 -6.16 -4.24 -3.22
C LEU A 127 -5.39 -5.55 -3.05
N ALA A 128 -6.13 -6.62 -2.77
CA ALA A 128 -5.61 -7.98 -2.84
C ALA A 128 -5.11 -8.33 -4.25
N ALA A 129 -4.17 -9.28 -4.34
CA ALA A 129 -3.70 -9.79 -5.63
C ALA A 129 -4.85 -10.32 -6.49
N SER A 130 -4.86 -9.92 -7.77
CA SER A 130 -5.85 -10.32 -8.78
C SER A 130 -5.28 -10.18 -10.19
N ASP A 131 -6.00 -10.69 -11.20
CA ASP A 131 -5.65 -10.46 -12.61
C ASP A 131 -5.55 -8.97 -12.94
N TRP A 132 -6.37 -8.14 -12.29
CA TRP A 132 -6.35 -6.71 -12.52
C TRP A 132 -5.00 -6.08 -12.17
N SER A 133 -4.24 -6.65 -11.23
CA SER A 133 -2.94 -6.16 -10.76
C SER A 133 -1.78 -7.11 -11.10
N ASN A 134 -1.89 -7.88 -12.19
CA ASN A 134 -0.88 -8.86 -12.60
C ASN A 134 -0.52 -9.88 -11.50
N GLN A 135 -1.52 -10.29 -10.72
CA GLN A 135 -1.38 -11.22 -9.59
C GLN A 135 -0.52 -10.71 -8.43
N ALA A 136 -0.21 -9.41 -8.38
CA ALA A 136 0.47 -8.76 -7.25
C ALA A 136 -0.54 -8.01 -6.36
N THR A 137 -0.26 -7.86 -5.07
CA THR A 137 -1.00 -6.87 -4.27
C THR A 137 -0.74 -5.47 -4.83
N TYR A 138 -1.71 -4.57 -4.70
CA TYR A 138 -1.61 -3.24 -5.29
C TYR A 138 -1.95 -2.17 -4.26
N VAL A 139 -1.05 -1.22 -4.06
CA VAL A 139 -1.14 -0.14 -3.09
C VAL A 139 -0.98 1.19 -3.81
N THR A 140 -1.78 2.18 -3.43
CA THR A 140 -1.61 3.57 -3.88
C THR A 140 -1.52 4.46 -2.65
N VAL A 141 -0.56 5.37 -2.60
CA VAL A 141 -0.45 6.38 -1.54
C VAL A 141 -0.26 7.73 -2.19
N ALA A 142 -1.06 8.71 -1.78
CA ALA A 142 -0.95 10.07 -2.27
C ALA A 142 0.23 10.82 -1.66
N ASN A 143 0.72 11.86 -2.34
CA ASN A 143 1.66 12.80 -1.74
C ASN A 143 1.05 13.53 -0.53
N ALA A 144 1.89 13.93 0.41
CA ALA A 144 1.51 14.63 1.63
C ALA A 144 2.63 15.58 2.07
N GLU A 145 2.33 16.48 3.01
CA GLU A 145 3.33 17.33 3.64
C GLU A 145 4.44 16.50 4.31
N SER A 146 5.68 16.99 4.27
CA SER A 146 6.89 16.31 4.76
C SER A 146 6.77 15.76 6.18
N ALA A 147 6.06 16.46 7.07
CA ALA A 147 5.89 16.03 8.45
C ALA A 147 5.05 14.75 8.57
N ILE A 148 4.07 14.55 7.68
CA ILE A 148 3.14 13.42 7.72
C ILE A 148 3.87 12.11 7.41
N TRP A 149 4.89 12.12 6.54
CA TRP A 149 5.70 10.95 6.22
C TRP A 149 6.54 10.42 7.38
N LYS A 150 6.73 11.25 8.43
CA LYS A 150 7.65 11.00 9.54
C LYS A 150 6.96 10.51 10.80
N VAL A 151 5.64 10.73 10.91
CA VAL A 151 4.90 10.49 12.15
C VAL A 151 3.83 9.44 11.97
N PRO A 152 3.54 8.66 13.02
CA PRO A 152 4.31 8.55 14.26
C PRO A 152 5.60 7.75 14.03
N ARG A 153 5.63 6.92 12.98
CA ARG A 153 6.78 6.11 12.58
C ARG A 153 6.96 6.12 11.06
N ILE A 154 8.19 6.44 10.61
CA ILE A 154 8.54 6.43 9.19
C ILE A 154 8.30 5.03 8.60
N GLY A 155 7.66 4.95 7.44
CA GLY A 155 7.35 3.70 6.75
C GLY A 155 6.01 3.06 7.14
N GLU A 156 5.36 3.51 8.20
CA GLU A 156 4.14 2.88 8.72
C GLU A 156 2.98 2.92 7.73
N VAL A 157 2.80 4.02 6.99
CA VAL A 157 1.73 4.11 5.96
C VAL A 157 1.87 3.02 4.90
N TRP A 158 3.09 2.74 4.44
CA TRP A 158 3.35 1.70 3.45
C TRP A 158 3.12 0.30 4.03
N LEU A 159 3.48 0.09 5.30
CA LEU A 159 3.19 -1.14 6.03
C LEU A 159 1.68 -1.39 6.13
N HIS A 160 0.94 -0.38 6.57
CA HIS A 160 -0.50 -0.45 6.74
C HIS A 160 -1.20 -0.84 5.43
N GLU A 161 -0.93 -0.10 4.35
CA GLU A 161 -1.56 -0.37 3.06
C GLU A 161 -1.15 -1.73 2.48
N TRP A 162 0.12 -2.11 2.63
CA TRP A 162 0.59 -3.42 2.21
C TRP A 162 -0.11 -4.56 2.97
N LEU A 163 -0.38 -4.37 4.28
CA LEU A 163 -1.01 -5.38 5.11
C LEU A 163 -2.42 -5.75 4.65
N HIS A 164 -3.21 -4.84 4.07
CA HIS A 164 -4.51 -5.22 3.47
C HIS A 164 -4.35 -6.33 2.42
N GLY A 165 -3.38 -6.17 1.50
CA GLY A 165 -3.09 -7.16 0.48
C GLY A 165 -2.55 -8.47 1.04
N VAL A 166 -1.69 -8.38 2.06
CA VAL A 166 -1.08 -9.55 2.71
C VAL A 166 -2.08 -10.33 3.56
N CYS A 167 -2.95 -9.65 4.31
CA CYS A 167 -4.05 -10.27 5.03
C CYS A 167 -4.96 -11.03 4.08
N ALA A 168 -5.30 -10.44 2.93
CA ALA A 168 -6.08 -11.13 1.90
C ALA A 168 -5.35 -12.36 1.34
N PHE A 169 -4.03 -12.28 1.14
CA PHE A 169 -3.21 -13.43 0.71
C PHE A 169 -3.26 -14.57 1.73
N TYR A 170 -2.96 -14.31 3.00
CA TYR A 170 -2.99 -15.35 4.04
C TYR A 170 -4.40 -15.86 4.34
N ALA A 171 -5.43 -15.02 4.21
CA ALA A 171 -6.82 -15.46 4.31
C ALA A 171 -7.16 -16.52 3.25
N ARG A 172 -6.66 -16.38 2.01
CA ARG A 172 -6.82 -17.38 0.95
C ARG A 172 -6.09 -18.70 1.24
N LEU A 173 -5.04 -18.66 2.06
CA LEU A 173 -4.33 -19.86 2.54
C LEU A 173 -5.01 -20.52 3.75
N GLY A 174 -6.15 -19.98 4.21
CA GLY A 174 -6.94 -20.55 5.31
C GLY A 174 -6.64 -19.96 6.69
N TYR A 175 -5.83 -18.91 6.79
CA TYR A 175 -5.60 -18.22 8.07
C TYR A 175 -6.75 -17.25 8.38
N THR A 176 -7.25 -17.27 9.61
CA THR A 176 -8.29 -16.34 10.06
C THR A 176 -7.69 -14.97 10.33
N MET A 177 -8.14 -13.93 9.61
CA MET A 177 -7.77 -12.54 9.86
C MET A 177 -8.76 -11.88 10.85
N PRO A 178 -8.30 -10.95 11.70
CA PRO A 178 -9.21 -10.16 12.54
C PRO A 178 -10.14 -9.27 11.70
N SER A 179 -11.27 -8.90 12.29
CA SER A 179 -12.27 -8.03 11.67
C SER A 179 -11.68 -6.68 11.26
N GLY A 180 -11.69 -6.47 9.94
CA GLY A 180 -11.15 -5.28 9.29
C GLY A 180 -9.63 -5.18 9.32
N ASP A 181 -8.93 -6.32 9.30
CA ASP A 181 -7.53 -6.45 8.85
C ASP A 181 -6.58 -5.33 9.33
N ALA A 182 -5.86 -4.62 8.44
CA ALA A 182 -4.93 -3.58 8.83
C ALA A 182 -5.61 -2.36 9.50
N ASP A 183 -6.92 -2.18 9.31
CA ASP A 183 -7.76 -1.17 9.98
C ASP A 183 -8.30 -1.63 11.35
N GLY A 184 -8.03 -2.86 11.76
CA GLY A 184 -8.71 -3.51 12.88
C GLY A 184 -8.27 -3.04 14.26
N GLY A 185 -7.19 -2.26 14.38
CA GLY A 185 -6.53 -1.96 15.66
C GLY A 185 -7.49 -1.46 16.75
N GLU A 186 -8.23 -0.40 16.49
CA GLU A 186 -9.17 0.18 17.47
C GLU A 186 -10.29 -0.81 17.85
N ARG A 187 -10.81 -1.57 16.88
CA ARG A 187 -11.87 -2.57 17.11
C ARG A 187 -11.44 -3.68 18.05
N HIS A 188 -10.14 -3.94 18.15
CA HIS A 188 -9.55 -4.96 19.01
C HIS A 188 -8.92 -4.37 20.28
N GLY A 189 -9.20 -3.10 20.59
CA GLY A 189 -8.78 -2.45 21.84
C GLY A 189 -7.36 -1.92 21.84
N TYR A 190 -6.66 -1.95 20.70
CA TYR A 190 -5.34 -1.32 20.57
C TYR A 190 -5.49 0.19 20.54
N LYS A 191 -4.49 0.88 21.09
CA LYS A 191 -4.40 2.34 21.03
C LYS A 191 -3.22 2.72 20.15
N ARG A 192 -3.44 3.69 19.28
CA ARG A 192 -2.36 4.27 18.49
C ARG A 192 -1.37 4.98 19.41
N SER A 193 -0.13 4.53 19.44
CA SER A 193 0.96 5.18 20.17
C SER A 193 1.40 6.47 19.44
N PRO A 194 1.71 7.55 20.18
CA PRO A 194 2.29 8.75 19.59
C PRO A 194 3.69 8.52 19.00
N GLU A 195 4.45 7.55 19.52
CA GLU A 195 5.82 7.21 19.09
C GLU A 195 5.85 6.07 18.06
N ASN A 196 4.99 5.08 18.23
CA ASN A 196 5.03 3.82 17.49
C ASN A 196 3.81 3.58 16.59
N GLY A 197 2.84 4.50 16.59
CA GLY A 197 1.61 4.36 15.83
C GLY A 197 0.84 3.10 16.18
N TRP A 198 0.44 2.38 15.15
CA TRP A 198 -0.27 1.12 15.21
C TRP A 198 0.67 -0.09 15.21
N THR A 199 1.99 0.09 15.31
CA THR A 199 2.91 -1.05 15.20
C THR A 199 2.74 -2.11 16.29
N GLU A 200 2.16 -1.80 17.45
CA GLU A 200 1.75 -2.81 18.42
C GLU A 200 0.65 -3.72 17.86
N TYR A 201 -0.37 -3.13 17.22
CA TYR A 201 -1.40 -3.88 16.52
C TYR A 201 -0.83 -4.69 15.37
N TYR A 202 0.03 -4.07 14.54
CA TYR A 202 0.64 -4.76 13.41
C TYR A 202 1.57 -5.90 13.86
N ARG A 203 2.28 -5.76 14.98
CA ARG A 203 3.06 -6.86 15.58
C ARG A 203 2.18 -8.05 15.88
N ASP A 204 1.04 -7.83 16.53
CA ASP A 204 0.12 -8.90 16.89
C ASP A 204 -0.59 -9.47 15.66
N LEU A 205 -0.96 -8.63 14.69
CA LEU A 205 -1.52 -9.06 13.41
C LEU A 205 -0.52 -9.96 12.65
N MET A 206 0.74 -9.57 12.59
CA MET A 206 1.82 -10.28 11.87
C MET A 206 2.45 -11.42 12.68
N SER A 207 1.98 -11.67 13.90
CA SER A 207 2.38 -12.83 14.71
C SER A 207 1.21 -13.74 15.11
N GLY A 208 0.00 -13.43 14.63
CA GLY A 208 -1.20 -14.21 14.91
C GLY A 208 -1.67 -14.10 16.36
N ASN A 209 -1.50 -12.93 16.98
CA ASN A 209 -1.78 -12.69 18.40
C ASN A 209 -2.93 -11.69 18.65
N VAL A 210 -3.61 -11.19 17.62
CA VAL A 210 -4.79 -10.33 17.80
C VAL A 210 -5.90 -11.17 18.44
N VAL A 211 -6.47 -10.68 19.54
CA VAL A 211 -7.55 -11.39 20.25
C VAL A 211 -8.91 -10.99 19.70
N GLU A 212 -9.63 -11.94 19.10
CA GLU A 212 -11.02 -11.77 18.63
C GLU A 212 -11.87 -12.92 19.18
N SER A 213 -12.97 -12.59 19.88
CA SER A 213 -13.88 -13.59 20.47
C SER A 213 -13.17 -14.65 21.35
N GLY A 214 -12.12 -14.23 22.08
CA GLY A 214 -11.30 -15.11 22.94
C GLY A 214 -10.30 -16.01 22.19
N CYS A 215 -10.25 -15.93 20.86
CA CYS A 215 -9.28 -16.65 20.03
C CYS A 215 -8.18 -15.70 19.54
N ARG A 216 -7.00 -16.25 19.26
CA ARG A 216 -5.92 -15.50 18.59
C ARG A 216 -6.03 -15.69 17.08
N VAL A 217 -6.01 -14.58 16.35
CA VAL A 217 -6.14 -14.50 14.90
C VAL A 217 -5.06 -13.59 14.30
N GLY A 218 -4.90 -13.64 12.98
CA GLY A 218 -3.83 -12.96 12.23
C GLY A 218 -2.92 -13.95 11.52
N ILE A 219 -1.69 -13.54 11.24
CA ILE A 219 -0.68 -14.31 10.49
C ILE A 219 0.34 -14.88 11.48
N PRO A 220 0.27 -16.18 11.83
CA PRO A 220 1.22 -16.80 12.75
C PRO A 220 2.67 -16.68 12.25
N LEU A 221 3.62 -16.61 13.17
CA LEU A 221 5.04 -16.41 12.81
C LEU A 221 5.60 -17.48 11.87
N ASP A 222 5.18 -18.73 12.03
CA ASP A 222 5.58 -19.85 11.18
C ASP A 222 5.00 -19.78 9.76
N ALA A 223 3.87 -19.09 9.56
CA ALA A 223 3.28 -18.85 8.23
C ALA A 223 4.19 -18.01 7.32
N TRP A 224 5.11 -17.23 7.89
CA TRP A 224 6.13 -16.49 7.13
C TRP A 224 7.30 -17.36 6.70
N ARG A 225 7.53 -18.51 7.37
CA ARG A 225 8.65 -19.43 7.14
C ARG A 225 8.41 -20.47 6.04
N GLY A 226 7.18 -20.58 5.53
CA GLY A 226 6.77 -21.66 4.61
C GLY A 226 7.44 -21.63 3.23
N PRO A 227 7.39 -22.75 2.47
CA PRO A 227 8.08 -22.93 1.18
C PRO A 227 7.64 -21.94 0.08
N ASN A 228 6.57 -21.17 0.33
CA ASN A 228 5.98 -20.18 -0.55
C ASN A 228 6.15 -18.73 -0.06
N SER A 229 7.37 -18.37 0.34
CA SER A 229 7.86 -17.03 -0.05
C SER A 229 7.57 -16.84 -1.55
N PRO A 230 7.24 -15.66 -2.08
CA PRO A 230 6.82 -15.48 -3.49
C PRO A 230 7.89 -15.79 -4.57
N GLU A 231 8.79 -16.73 -4.29
CA GLU A 231 9.52 -17.55 -5.25
C GLU A 231 8.92 -18.96 -5.45
N ALA A 232 7.83 -19.37 -4.77
CA ALA A 232 7.16 -20.67 -5.05
C ALA A 232 5.72 -20.51 -5.54
N GLY A 233 5.60 -19.91 -6.71
CA GLY A 233 4.35 -19.82 -7.48
C GLY A 233 4.59 -19.44 -8.94
N LEU A 234 5.77 -19.75 -9.48
CA LEU A 234 6.17 -19.47 -10.86
C LEU A 234 6.65 -20.72 -11.62
N ASP A 235 6.26 -21.91 -11.15
CA ASP A 235 6.38 -23.13 -11.95
C ASP A 235 5.03 -23.87 -11.96
N ASP A 236 4.66 -24.30 -13.17
CA ASP A 236 3.50 -25.10 -13.60
C ASP A 236 2.14 -24.41 -13.77
N LYS A 237 1.96 -23.72 -14.91
CA LYS A 237 1.15 -24.19 -16.06
C LYS A 237 1.20 -23.23 -17.25
#